data_AF-A0A653HQG0-F1
#
_entry.id   AF-A0A653HQG0-F1
#
_cell.length_a   1.000
_cell.length_b   1.000
_cell.length_c   1.000
_cell.angle_alpha   90.00
_cell.angle_beta   90.00
_cell.angle_gamma   90.00
#
_symmetry.space_group_name_H-M   'P 1'
#
loop_
_entity.id
_entity.type
_entity.pdbx_description
1 polymer ?
#
loop_
_entity_poly.entity_id
_entity_poly.type
_entity_poly.pdbx_seq_one_letter_code
_entity_poly.pdbx_strand_id
1 'polypeptide(L)'
;MGNSLLKESGTSCFRKSGEILNTQNLKPVHVEIIYPPSQKSKKISICRCWKSKKFPYCDNAHQKLQQQGIVVGPLLLEVRKKY
;
A
#
# COMPACT_ATOMS: atom_id res chain seq x y z
N MET A 1 1.84 16.89 -41.86
CA MET A 1 2.37 17.16 -40.49
C MET A 1 1.25 16.85 -39.52
N GLY A 2 1.21 15.62 -39.00
CA GLY A 2 0.08 15.11 -38.22
C GLY A 2 0.59 14.20 -37.11
N ASN A 3 1.05 14.87 -36.06
CA ASN A 3 1.26 14.43 -34.68
C ASN A 3 1.78 13.00 -34.43
N SER A 4 3.11 12.90 -34.47
CA SER A 4 3.92 11.79 -33.97
C SER A 4 3.90 11.69 -32.44
N LEU A 5 2.75 11.55 -31.77
CA LEU A 5 2.69 11.38 -30.30
C LEU A 5 1.54 10.50 -29.82
N LEU A 6 1.30 9.37 -30.49
CA LEU A 6 0.89 8.16 -29.76
C LEU A 6 2.14 7.29 -29.63
N LYS A 7 3.12 7.80 -28.90
CA LYS A 7 4.11 6.92 -28.29
C LYS A 7 3.30 6.14 -27.26
N GLU A 8 2.99 4.88 -27.56
CA GLU A 8 2.55 3.92 -26.55
C GLU A 8 3.67 3.79 -25.52
N SER A 9 3.83 4.80 -24.67
CA SER A 9 4.61 4.70 -23.46
C SER A 9 3.81 3.79 -22.57
N GLY A 10 4.11 2.48 -22.63
CA GLY A 10 3.53 1.45 -21.78
C GLY A 10 3.45 1.96 -20.36
N THR A 11 2.27 2.49 -20.00
CA THR A 11 2.03 3.04 -18.69
C THR A 11 1.74 1.80 -17.87
N SER A 12 2.77 1.29 -17.18
CA SER A 12 2.81 0.02 -16.44
C SER A 12 1.86 -0.02 -15.24
N CYS A 13 0.58 0.26 -15.45
CA CYS A 13 -0.47 0.07 -14.47
C CYS A 13 -0.98 -1.38 -14.52
N PHE A 14 -0.15 -2.29 -14.00
CA PHE A 14 -0.41 -3.74 -13.98
C PHE A 14 -1.22 -4.16 -12.74
N ARG A 15 -2.49 -3.76 -12.66
CA ARG A 15 -3.48 -4.45 -11.82
C ARG A 15 -4.73 -4.76 -12.61
N LYS A 16 -4.83 -6.00 -13.09
CA LYS A 16 -6.05 -6.56 -13.67
C LYS A 16 -6.83 -7.32 -12.61
N SER A 17 -8.15 -7.38 -12.76
CA SER A 17 -8.98 -8.24 -11.91
C SER A 17 -8.50 -9.69 -12.01
N GLY A 18 -8.36 -10.36 -10.88
CA GLY A 18 -7.84 -11.73 -10.79
C GLY A 18 -6.31 -11.85 -10.69
N GLU A 19 -5.54 -10.76 -10.79
CA GLU A 19 -4.10 -10.82 -10.57
C GLU A 19 -3.73 -11.05 -9.10
N ILE A 20 -2.66 -11.82 -8.89
CA ILE A 20 -2.12 -12.09 -7.55
C ILE A 20 -1.55 -10.80 -6.97
N LEU A 21 -2.10 -10.34 -5.83
CA LEU A 21 -1.65 -9.12 -5.17
C LEU A 21 -0.24 -9.25 -4.59
N ASN A 22 0.06 -10.41 -4.01
CA ASN A 22 1.33 -10.74 -3.37
C ASN A 22 2.36 -11.22 -4.40
N THR A 23 2.81 -10.33 -5.28
CA THR A 23 3.82 -10.65 -6.31
C THR A 23 5.22 -10.84 -5.74
N GLN A 24 5.46 -10.40 -4.49
CA GLN A 24 6.77 -10.45 -3.83
C GLN A 24 6.92 -11.67 -2.91
N ASN A 25 5.96 -12.60 -2.95
CA ASN A 25 5.92 -13.79 -2.10
C ASN A 25 6.12 -13.48 -0.60
N LEU A 26 5.55 -12.36 -0.15
CA LEU A 26 5.54 -11.96 1.26
C LEU A 26 4.70 -12.96 2.08
N LYS A 27 4.86 -12.96 3.40
CA LYS A 27 4.02 -13.80 4.27
C LYS A 27 2.54 -13.45 4.02
N PRO A 28 1.67 -14.45 3.76
CA PRO A 28 0.26 -14.20 3.45
C PRO A 28 -0.49 -13.62 4.65
N VAL A 29 -0.05 -13.94 5.87
CA VAL A 29 -0.58 -13.40 7.12
C VAL A 29 0.58 -12.80 7.91
N HIS A 30 0.42 -11.55 8.34
CA HIS A 30 1.35 -10.87 9.23
C HIS A 30 0.69 -10.63 10.57
N VAL A 31 1.32 -11.10 11.64
CA VAL A 31 0.81 -10.97 13.01
C VAL A 31 1.81 -10.17 13.80
N GLU A 32 1.37 -9.04 14.35
CA GLU A 32 2.13 -8.24 15.31
C GLU A 32 1.29 -8.03 16.56
N ILE A 33 1.89 -8.34 17.71
CA ILE A 33 1.27 -8.10 19.01
C ILE A 33 1.65 -6.69 19.43
N ILE A 34 0.64 -5.84 19.64
CA ILE A 34 0.83 -4.45 20.02
C ILE A 34 0.21 -4.24 21.41
N TYR A 35 1.03 -3.81 22.35
CA TYR A 35 0.59 -3.44 23.69
C TYR A 35 0.20 -1.96 23.74
N PRO A 36 -0.81 -1.58 24.56
CA PRO A 36 -1.21 -0.20 24.71
C PRO A 36 -0.05 0.65 25.28
N PRO A 37 0.26 1.82 24.69
CA PRO A 37 1.35 2.66 25.15
C PRO A 37 1.03 3.38 26.46
N SER A 38 2.00 3.48 27.36
CA SER A 38 1.81 4.10 28.70
C SER A 38 1.71 5.62 28.69
N GLN A 39 2.24 6.30 27.66
CA GLN A 39 2.35 7.77 27.63
C GLN A 39 1.48 8.42 26.54
N LYS A 40 1.66 8.03 25.27
CA LYS A 40 0.99 8.67 24.12
C LYS A 40 0.38 7.62 23.20
N SER A 41 -0.77 7.92 22.60
CA SER A 41 -1.40 7.08 21.56
C SER A 41 -0.43 6.87 20.39
N LYS A 42 -0.35 5.64 19.89
CA LYS A 42 0.52 5.28 18.76
C LYS A 42 -0.32 5.16 17.49
N LYS A 43 0.06 5.87 16.43
CA LYS A 43 -0.55 5.75 15.10
C LYS A 43 0.36 4.92 14.20
N ILE A 44 -0.22 3.95 13.50
CA ILE A 44 0.49 3.00 12.64
C ILE A 44 -0.26 2.93 11.31
N SER A 45 0.45 3.17 10.21
CA SER A 45 -0.12 3.01 8.87
C SER A 45 0.19 1.62 8.35
N ILE A 46 -0.85 0.82 8.10
CA ILE A 46 -0.77 -0.55 7.60
C ILE A 46 -1.04 -0.56 6.10
N CYS A 47 -0.18 -1.25 5.37
CA CYS A 47 -0.27 -1.42 3.93
C CYS A 47 -1.43 -2.35 3.56
N ARG A 48 -2.29 -1.89 2.64
CA ARG A 48 -3.31 -2.72 1.99
C ARG A 48 -3.03 -2.94 0.51
N CYS A 49 -1.98 -2.31 -0.02
CA CYS A 49 -1.69 -2.33 -1.45
C CYS A 49 -0.66 -3.38 -1.84
N TRP A 50 -0.08 -4.17 -0.94
CA TRP A 50 0.89 -5.24 -1.26
C TRP A 50 2.13 -4.81 -2.09
N LYS A 51 2.42 -3.51 -2.19
CA LYS A 51 3.59 -2.97 -2.90
C LYS A 51 4.59 -2.28 -1.98
N SER A 52 4.35 -2.34 -0.68
CA SER A 52 5.26 -1.73 0.29
C SER A 52 6.53 -2.54 0.45
N LYS A 53 7.67 -1.86 0.47
CA LYS A 53 8.96 -2.49 0.81
C LYS A 53 9.08 -2.81 2.30
N LYS A 54 8.24 -2.20 3.14
CA LYS A 54 8.21 -2.39 4.61
C LYS A 54 6.94 -3.11 5.07
N PHE A 55 6.38 -3.97 4.22
CA PHE A 55 5.18 -4.74 4.56
C PHE A 55 5.35 -5.45 5.91
N PRO A 56 4.41 -5.30 6.87
CA PRO A 56 3.00 -4.89 6.72
C PRO A 56 2.75 -3.37 6.75
N TYR A 57 3.77 -2.55 6.99
CA TYR A 57 3.60 -1.11 7.16
C TYR A 57 3.49 -0.41 5.82
N CYS A 58 2.82 0.74 5.81
CA CYS A 58 2.72 1.59 4.63
C CYS A 58 3.95 2.50 4.52
N ASP A 59 4.59 2.45 3.36
CA ASP A 59 5.73 3.30 2.95
C ASP A 59 5.36 4.25 1.79
N ASN A 60 4.07 4.54 1.63
CA ASN A 60 3.51 5.37 0.55
C ASN A 60 3.64 4.80 -0.87
N ALA A 61 4.05 3.54 -1.05
CA ALA A 61 4.07 2.89 -2.37
C ALA A 61 2.70 2.89 -3.07
N HIS A 62 1.59 2.97 -2.31
CA HIS A 62 0.23 3.08 -2.86
C HIS A 62 0.00 4.35 -3.69
N GLN A 63 0.76 5.42 -3.48
CA GLN A 63 0.62 6.66 -4.26
C GLN A 63 0.95 6.45 -5.74
N LYS A 64 1.93 5.59 -6.04
CA LYS A 64 2.23 5.21 -7.43
C LYS A 64 1.07 4.49 -8.11
N LEU A 65 0.33 3.68 -7.35
CA LEU A 65 -0.87 3.01 -7.85
C LEU A 65 -2.03 4.00 -8.04
N GLN A 66 -2.15 5.01 -7.17
CA GLN A 66 -3.14 6.08 -7.33
C GLN A 66 -2.87 6.94 -8.58
N GLN A 67 -1.60 7.27 -8.85
CA GLN A 67 -1.20 7.94 -10.09
C GLN A 67 -1.57 7.14 -11.35
N GLN A 68 -1.70 5.82 -11.21
CA GLN A 68 -2.10 4.89 -12.25
C GLN A 68 -3.63 4.67 -12.32
N GLY A 69 -4.43 5.39 -11.54
CA GLY A 69 -5.89 5.28 -11.51
C GLY A 69 -6.44 4.20 -10.57
N ILE A 70 -5.59 3.51 -9.80
CA ILE A 70 -6.03 2.48 -8.85
C ILE A 70 -6.33 3.13 -7.50
N VAL A 71 -7.61 3.13 -7.10
CA VAL A 71 -8.07 3.70 -5.83
C VAL A 71 -7.78 2.75 -4.67
N VAL A 72 -6.60 2.90 -4.07
CA VAL A 72 -6.18 2.14 -2.87
C VAL A 72 -5.54 3.08 -1.85
N GLY A 73 -5.61 2.70 -0.57
CA GLY A 73 -5.01 3.46 0.52
C GLY A 73 -4.68 2.58 1.72
N PRO A 74 -3.83 3.07 2.64
CA PRO A 74 -3.47 2.33 3.85
C PRO A 74 -4.65 2.23 4.82
N LEU A 75 -4.49 1.39 5.84
CA LEU A 75 -5.30 1.40 7.05
C LEU A 75 -4.54 2.18 8.12
N LEU A 76 -5.15 3.19 8.72
CA LEU A 76 -4.57 3.89 9.87
C LEU A 76 -5.07 3.22 11.15
N LEU A 77 -4.18 2.55 11.86
CA LEU A 77 -4.43 1.95 13.16
C LEU A 77 -3.98 2.92 14.27
N GLU A 78 -4.90 3.30 15.15
CA GLU A 78 -4.59 4.09 16.34
C GLU A 78 -4.71 3.23 17.60
N VAL A 79 -3.58 2.97 18.25
CA VAL A 79 -3.54 2.27 19.53
C VAL A 79 -3.60 3.31 20.64
N ARG A 80 -4.75 3.39 21.30
CA ARG A 80 -4.99 4.32 22.39
C ARG A 80 -4.41 3.81 23.69
N LYS A 81 -3.97 4.74 24.54
CA LYS A 81 -3.59 4.45 25.92
C LYS A 81 -4.84 3.95 26.65
N LYS A 82 -4.70 2.87 27.41
CA LYS A 82 -5.74 2.42 28.36
C LYS A 82 -5.73 3.41 29.52
N TYR A 83 -6.89 4.01 29.79
CA TYR A 83 -7.09 4.92 30.91
C TYR A 83 -6.92 4.18 32.24
#